data_AF-A0A1C6FLF4-F1
#
_entry.id   AF-A0A1C6FLF4-F1
#
_cell.length_a   1.000
_cell.length_b   1.000
_cell.length_c   1.000
_cell.angle_alpha   90.00
_cell.angle_beta   90.00
_cell.angle_gamma   90.00
#
_symmetry.space_group_name_H-M   'P 1'
#
loop_
_entity.id
_entity.type
_entity.pdbx_description
1 polymer ?
#
loop_
_entity_poly.entity_id
_entity_poly.type
_entity_poly.pdbx_seq_one_letter_code
_entity_poly.pdbx_strand_id
1 'polypeptide(L)'
;MTLNLEIKTNYKKRKKLAFTLIELVVVIAIIAVLAAAFTPKLSGYMDEARKVGVLDQAKRVLTAYESVNLKTNVLTESSPISSVINSSGGLVTTDEITKIPLTFTISQCRNILNTEKFDFTMTNGVVSEINSLR
;
A
#
# COMPACT_ATOMS: atom_id res chain seq x y z
N MET A 1 -18.65 43.18 70.15
CA MET A 1 -17.49 42.29 70.01
C MET A 1 -17.52 41.70 68.62
N THR A 2 -16.75 42.26 67.67
CA THR A 2 -16.74 41.83 66.27
C THR A 2 -15.70 40.73 66.08
N LEU A 3 -16.13 39.55 65.64
CA LEU A 3 -15.25 38.43 65.33
C LEU A 3 -14.74 38.57 63.89
N ASN A 4 -13.44 38.81 63.73
CA ASN A 4 -12.76 38.71 62.44
C ASN A 4 -12.44 37.25 62.15
N LEU A 5 -12.85 36.76 60.97
CA LEU A 5 -12.55 35.43 60.47
C LEU A 5 -11.43 35.52 59.42
N GLU A 6 -10.20 35.10 59.78
CA GLU A 6 -9.12 34.95 58.81
C GLU A 6 -9.28 33.62 58.04
N ILE A 7 -9.60 33.71 56.75
CA ILE A 7 -9.64 32.54 55.86
C ILE A 7 -8.21 32.18 55.45
N LYS A 8 -7.59 31.20 56.13
CA LYS A 8 -6.31 30.60 55.69
C LYS A 8 -6.54 29.70 54.47
N THR A 9 -6.36 30.24 53.26
CA THR A 9 -6.32 29.42 52.03
C THR A 9 -5.02 28.62 51.98
N ASN A 10 -5.12 27.30 52.14
CA ASN A 10 -3.99 26.36 52.06
C ASN A 10 -3.61 26.08 50.58
N TYR A 11 -2.95 27.04 49.92
CA TYR A 11 -2.48 26.87 48.54
C TYR A 11 -1.31 25.86 48.50
N LYS A 12 -1.64 24.57 48.31
CA LYS A 12 -0.65 23.53 48.02
C LYS A 12 -0.05 23.80 46.63
N LYS A 13 1.18 24.33 46.56
CA LYS A 13 1.97 24.39 45.32
C LYS A 13 2.09 22.99 44.73
N ARG A 14 1.36 22.70 43.66
CA ARG A 14 1.58 21.49 42.84
C ARG A 14 3.00 21.57 42.29
N LYS A 15 3.86 20.59 42.61
CA LYS A 15 5.15 20.47 41.94
C LYS A 15 4.86 20.26 40.46
N LYS A 16 5.21 21.24 39.62
CA LYS A 16 5.16 21.06 38.17
C LYS A 16 6.24 20.05 37.83
N LEU A 17 5.85 18.88 37.33
CA LEU A 17 6.75 17.93 36.68
C LEU A 17 7.12 18.58 35.34
N ALA A 18 8.15 19.43 35.36
CA ALA A 18 8.67 20.05 34.16
C ALA A 18 9.61 19.05 33.50
N PHE A 19 9.21 18.57 32.31
CA PHE A 19 10.11 17.84 31.42
C PHE A 19 11.26 18.79 31.06
N THR A 20 12.50 18.32 31.21
CA THR A 20 13.65 19.16 30.88
C THR A 20 13.82 19.22 29.36
N LEU A 21 14.28 20.36 28.82
CA LEU A 21 14.55 20.47 27.37
C LEU A 21 15.55 19.41 26.91
N ILE A 22 16.52 19.05 27.75
CA ILE A 22 17.50 18.02 27.44
C ILE A 22 16.86 16.63 27.28
N GLU A 23 15.87 16.28 28.11
CA GLU A 23 15.17 15.00 28.03
C GLU A 23 14.40 14.88 26.71
N LEU A 24 13.81 15.97 26.23
CA LEU A 24 13.15 15.99 24.93
C LEU A 24 14.14 15.89 23.76
N VAL A 25 15.27 16.60 23.82
CA VAL A 25 16.30 16.57 22.77
C VAL A 25 16.96 15.19 22.65
N VAL A 26 17.21 14.52 23.78
CA VAL A 26 17.78 13.16 23.77
C VAL A 26 16.80 12.16 23.14
N VAL A 27 15.50 12.28 23.42
CA VAL A 27 14.48 11.38 22.86
C VAL A 27 14.37 11.54 21.34
N ILE A 28 14.27 12.76 20.83
CA ILE A 28 14.22 12.99 19.37
C ILE A 28 15.52 12.56 18.70
N ALA A 29 16.67 12.68 19.37
CA ALA A 29 17.95 12.19 18.85
C ALA A 29 17.96 10.67 18.71
N ILE A 30 17.48 9.92 19.70
CA ILE A 30 17.37 8.46 19.62
C ILE A 30 16.37 8.04 18.55
N ILE A 31 15.20 8.69 18.48
CA ILE A 31 14.18 8.41 17.44
C ILE A 31 14.76 8.67 16.05
N ALA A 32 15.53 9.75 15.86
CA ALA A 32 16.13 10.09 14.58
C ALA A 32 17.12 9.00 14.10
N VAL A 33 17.98 8.50 15.00
CA VAL A 33 18.92 7.42 14.68
C VAL A 33 18.19 6.12 14.34
N LEU A 34 17.18 5.74 15.13
CA LEU A 34 16.39 4.53 14.88
C LEU A 34 15.59 4.64 13.58
N ALA A 35 14.96 5.79 13.33
CA ALA A 35 14.19 6.04 12.11
C ALA A 35 15.09 5.93 10.88
N ALA A 36 16.25 6.59 10.89
CA ALA A 36 17.21 6.55 9.78
C ALA A 36 17.67 5.12 9.46
N ALA A 37 17.93 4.30 10.48
CA ALA A 37 18.32 2.89 10.30
C ALA A 37 17.14 1.98 9.86
N PHE A 38 15.89 2.38 10.15
CA PHE A 38 14.70 1.57 9.89
C PHE A 38 14.07 1.82 8.51
N THR A 39 14.12 3.06 8.00
CA THR A 39 13.53 3.47 6.72
C THR A 39 13.85 2.54 5.54
N PRO A 40 15.11 2.13 5.25
CA PRO A 40 15.40 1.30 4.07
C PRO A 40 14.77 -0.09 4.15
N LYS A 41 14.71 -0.68 5.35
CA LYS A 41 14.11 -2.01 5.56
C LYS A 41 12.61 -1.96 5.29
N LEU A 42 11.93 -0.93 5.81
CA LEU A 42 10.49 -0.76 5.59
C LEU A 42 10.17 -0.57 4.10
N SER A 43 10.92 0.26 3.38
CA SER A 43 10.68 0.51 1.96
C SER A 43 10.75 -0.77 1.12
N GLY A 44 11.77 -1.61 1.33
CA GLY A 44 11.90 -2.87 0.60
C GLY A 44 10.72 -3.83 0.84
N TYR A 45 10.22 -3.94 2.07
CA TYR A 45 9.03 -4.75 2.35
C TYR A 45 7.76 -4.18 1.72
N MET A 46 7.64 -2.84 1.66
CA MET A 46 6.49 -2.23 0.98
C MET A 46 6.49 -2.54 -0.52
N ASP A 47 7.65 -2.56 -1.15
CA ASP A 47 7.77 -2.86 -2.58
C ASP A 47 7.43 -4.33 -2.87
N GLU A 48 7.89 -5.27 -2.04
CA GLU A 48 7.50 -6.68 -2.17
C GLU A 48 5.99 -6.89 -1.94
N ALA A 49 5.39 -6.22 -0.95
CA ALA A 49 3.95 -6.27 -0.74
C ALA A 49 3.17 -5.70 -1.94
N ARG A 50 3.69 -4.66 -2.59
CA ARG A 50 3.11 -4.10 -3.82
C ARG A 50 3.19 -5.11 -4.97
N LYS A 51 4.34 -5.76 -5.18
CA LYS A 51 4.51 -6.81 -6.20
C LYS A 51 3.54 -7.98 -6.00
N VAL A 52 3.38 -8.46 -4.77
CA VAL A 52 2.39 -9.51 -4.45
C VAL A 52 0.97 -9.04 -4.77
N GLY A 53 0.64 -7.78 -4.46
CA GLY A 53 -0.65 -7.21 -4.79
C GLY A 53 -0.92 -7.09 -6.31
N VAL A 54 0.12 -6.82 -7.10
CA VAL A 54 0.05 -6.85 -8.57
C VAL A 54 -0.20 -8.29 -9.05
N LEU A 55 0.55 -9.26 -8.52
CA LEU A 55 0.39 -10.67 -8.88
C LEU A 55 -1.04 -11.15 -8.59
N ASP A 56 -1.61 -10.78 -7.45
CA ASP A 56 -2.99 -11.11 -7.09
C ASP A 56 -4.01 -10.53 -8.09
N GLN A 57 -3.89 -9.24 -8.42
CA GLN A 57 -4.75 -8.61 -9.42
C GLN A 57 -4.63 -9.26 -10.79
N ALA A 58 -3.41 -9.60 -11.24
CA ALA A 58 -3.19 -10.29 -12.51
C ALA A 58 -3.85 -11.68 -12.53
N LYS A 59 -3.78 -12.44 -11.43
CA LYS A 59 -4.47 -13.74 -11.30
C LYS A 59 -5.98 -13.58 -11.41
N ARG A 60 -6.55 -12.62 -10.68
CA ARG A 60 -7.99 -12.34 -10.70
C ARG A 60 -8.49 -11.99 -12.10
N VAL A 61 -7.76 -11.13 -12.81
CA VAL A 61 -8.05 -10.78 -14.20
C VAL A 61 -8.00 -12.00 -15.11
N LEU A 62 -6.97 -12.84 -14.97
CA LEU A 62 -6.82 -14.05 -15.79
C LEU A 62 -7.96 -15.05 -15.54
N THR A 63 -8.32 -15.28 -14.27
CA THR A 63 -9.47 -16.15 -13.93
C THR A 63 -10.78 -15.60 -14.47
N ALA A 64 -11.00 -14.28 -14.41
CA ALA A 64 -12.19 -13.66 -14.98
C ALA A 64 -12.21 -13.78 -16.51
N TYR A 65 -11.07 -13.57 -17.16
CA TYR A 65 -10.91 -13.79 -18.60
C TYR A 65 -11.26 -15.22 -18.99
N GLU A 66 -10.70 -16.22 -18.30
CA GLU A 66 -10.99 -17.64 -18.58
C GLU A 66 -12.49 -17.94 -18.41
N SER A 67 -13.13 -17.40 -17.36
CA SER A 67 -14.57 -17.55 -17.13
C SER A 67 -15.43 -16.95 -18.25
N VAL A 68 -15.07 -15.75 -18.72
CA VAL A 68 -15.77 -15.08 -19.83
C VAL A 68 -15.54 -15.79 -21.14
N ASN A 69 -14.29 -16.23 -21.39
CA ASN A 69 -13.92 -16.87 -22.64
C ASN A 69 -14.59 -18.24 -22.79
N LEU A 70 -14.76 -18.99 -21.70
CA LEU A 70 -15.55 -20.22 -21.68
C LEU A 70 -17.02 -20.01 -22.07
N LYS A 71 -17.59 -18.84 -21.78
CA LYS A 71 -19.00 -18.52 -22.07
C LYS A 71 -19.23 -17.94 -23.46
N THR A 72 -18.29 -17.12 -23.94
CA THR A 72 -18.52 -16.26 -25.12
C THR A 72 -17.51 -16.48 -26.25
N ASN A 73 -16.30 -16.97 -25.93
CA ASN A 73 -15.18 -17.13 -26.86
C ASN A 73 -14.83 -15.86 -27.69
N VAL A 74 -15.19 -14.67 -27.19
CA VAL A 74 -15.00 -13.37 -27.88
C VAL A 74 -13.65 -12.74 -27.54
N LEU A 75 -13.13 -13.02 -26.35
CA LEU A 75 -11.90 -12.39 -25.86
C LEU A 75 -10.69 -13.20 -26.29
N THR A 76 -9.65 -12.49 -26.71
CA THR A 76 -8.37 -13.08 -27.11
C THR A 76 -7.26 -12.61 -26.19
N GLU A 77 -6.10 -13.27 -26.20
CA GLU A 77 -4.95 -12.89 -25.34
C GLU A 77 -4.43 -11.46 -25.61
N SER A 78 -4.76 -10.87 -26.76
CA SER A 78 -4.45 -9.47 -27.11
C SER A 78 -5.50 -8.47 -26.64
N SER A 79 -6.62 -8.94 -26.09
CA SER A 79 -7.71 -8.07 -25.64
C SER A 79 -7.29 -7.33 -24.36
N PRO A 80 -7.67 -6.06 -24.19
CA PRO A 80 -7.32 -5.28 -23.01
C PRO A 80 -8.07 -5.78 -21.77
N ILE A 81 -7.51 -5.59 -20.58
CA ILE A 81 -8.17 -5.93 -19.30
C ILE A 81 -9.55 -5.27 -19.18
N SER A 82 -9.71 -4.05 -19.70
CA SER A 82 -11.00 -3.34 -19.71
C SER A 82 -12.11 -4.15 -20.40
N SER A 83 -11.79 -4.89 -21.47
CA SER A 83 -12.76 -5.75 -22.17
C SER A 83 -13.19 -6.95 -21.33
N VAL A 84 -12.28 -7.51 -20.52
CA VAL A 84 -12.59 -8.56 -19.56
C VAL A 84 -13.52 -8.04 -18.49
N ILE A 85 -13.20 -6.89 -17.88
CA ILE A 85 -14.02 -6.27 -16.82
C ILE A 85 -15.46 -6.07 -17.30
N ASN A 86 -15.63 -5.45 -18.47
CA ASN A 86 -16.95 -5.16 -19.05
C ASN A 86 -17.75 -6.45 -19.35
N SER A 87 -17.06 -7.52 -19.74
CA SER A 87 -17.69 -8.80 -20.10
C SER A 87 -17.82 -9.75 -18.92
N SER A 88 -17.17 -9.46 -17.79
CA SER A 88 -17.10 -10.34 -16.62
C SER A 88 -18.36 -10.36 -15.76
N GLY A 89 -19.33 -9.49 -16.02
CA GLY A 89 -20.57 -9.42 -15.25
C GLY A 89 -20.35 -9.11 -13.76
N GLY A 90 -19.24 -8.46 -13.40
CA GLY A 90 -18.91 -8.06 -12.03
C GLY A 90 -17.95 -8.98 -11.27
N LEU A 91 -17.36 -9.99 -11.92
CA LEU A 91 -16.33 -10.85 -11.29
C LEU A 91 -15.03 -10.09 -10.98
N VAL A 92 -14.74 -9.07 -11.78
CA VAL A 92 -13.63 -8.13 -11.58
C VAL A 92 -14.11 -6.75 -11.96
N THR A 93 -13.83 -5.75 -11.12
CA THR A 93 -14.22 -4.36 -11.34
C THR A 93 -13.00 -3.44 -11.50
N THR A 94 -13.22 -2.24 -12.03
CA THR A 94 -12.18 -1.21 -12.18
C THR A 94 -11.59 -0.76 -10.85
N ASP A 95 -12.38 -0.84 -9.78
CA ASP A 95 -11.97 -0.41 -8.44
C ASP A 95 -11.03 -1.43 -7.77
N GLU A 96 -11.10 -2.68 -8.21
CA GLU A 96 -10.28 -3.77 -7.69
C GLU A 96 -8.95 -3.91 -8.42
N ILE A 97 -8.88 -3.48 -9.68
CA ILE A 97 -7.69 -3.53 -10.54
C ILE A 97 -7.10 -2.13 -10.70
N THR A 98 -6.36 -1.71 -9.68
CA THR A 98 -5.75 -0.37 -9.60
C THR A 98 -4.23 -0.38 -9.76
N LYS A 99 -3.58 -1.53 -9.62
CA LYS A 99 -2.11 -1.66 -9.68
C LYS A 99 -1.62 -2.15 -11.04
N ILE A 100 -2.52 -2.56 -11.92
CA ILE A 100 -2.24 -2.94 -13.31
C ILE A 100 -3.03 -2.01 -14.23
N PRO A 101 -2.42 -1.42 -15.27
CA PRO A 101 -3.14 -0.59 -16.23
C PRO A 101 -4.22 -1.39 -16.97
N LEU A 102 -5.44 -0.85 -17.06
CA LEU A 102 -6.55 -1.51 -17.77
C LEU A 102 -6.33 -1.65 -19.28
N THR A 103 -5.36 -0.92 -19.82
CA THR A 103 -4.90 -0.98 -21.21
C THR A 103 -3.98 -2.17 -21.49
N PHE A 104 -3.45 -2.83 -20.45
CA PHE A 104 -2.63 -4.03 -20.63
C PHE A 104 -3.47 -5.15 -21.23
N THR A 105 -2.79 -6.05 -21.94
CA THR A 105 -3.39 -7.22 -22.57
C THR A 105 -3.35 -8.43 -21.63
N ILE A 106 -4.16 -9.44 -21.91
CA ILE A 106 -4.16 -10.68 -21.11
C ILE A 106 -2.83 -11.43 -21.23
N SER A 107 -2.15 -11.36 -22.37
CA SER A 107 -0.78 -11.87 -22.53
C SER A 107 0.19 -11.17 -21.58
N GLN A 108 0.07 -9.85 -21.42
CA GLN A 108 0.88 -9.10 -20.45
C GLN A 108 0.55 -9.49 -19.01
N CYS A 109 -0.72 -9.72 -18.66
CA CYS A 109 -1.09 -10.28 -17.35
C CYS A 109 -0.45 -11.65 -17.11
N ARG A 110 -0.43 -12.53 -18.12
CA ARG A 110 0.19 -13.85 -18.02
C ARG A 110 1.71 -13.76 -17.82
N ASN A 111 2.36 -12.80 -18.46
CA ASN A 111 3.79 -12.56 -18.27
C ASN A 111 4.09 -12.09 -16.84
N ILE A 112 3.25 -11.21 -16.27
CA ILE A 112 3.37 -10.78 -14.87
C ILE A 112 3.28 -11.97 -13.89
N LEU A 113 2.47 -12.99 -14.20
CA LEU A 113 2.38 -14.19 -13.37
C LEU A 113 3.61 -15.11 -13.49
N ASN A 114 4.33 -15.03 -14.61
CA ASN A 114 5.51 -15.85 -14.86
C ASN A 114 6.77 -15.15 -14.33
N THR A 115 6.87 -15.12 -13.01
CA THR A 115 7.99 -14.50 -12.27
C THR A 115 9.35 -15.16 -12.54
N GLU A 116 9.39 -16.34 -13.16
CA GLU A 116 10.64 -17.03 -13.54
C GLU A 116 11.23 -16.48 -14.83
N LYS A 117 10.40 -15.94 -15.72
CA LYS A 117 10.79 -15.47 -17.07
C LYS A 117 10.64 -13.97 -17.25
N PHE A 118 9.87 -13.30 -16.40
CA PHE A 118 9.60 -11.88 -16.52
C PHE A 118 9.65 -11.20 -15.15
N ASP A 119 10.11 -9.96 -15.16
CA ASP A 119 9.99 -9.01 -14.06
C ASP A 119 9.23 -7.78 -14.54
N PHE A 120 8.69 -6.99 -13.62
CA PHE A 120 7.91 -5.80 -13.95
C PHE A 120 8.36 -4.60 -13.14
N THR A 121 8.41 -3.45 -13.81
CA THR A 121 8.75 -2.18 -13.17
C THR A 121 7.47 -1.49 -12.72
N MET A 122 7.53 -0.87 -11.54
CA MET A 122 6.40 -0.14 -10.97
C MET A 122 6.75 1.35 -10.90
N THR A 123 5.85 2.19 -11.42
CA THR A 123 5.92 3.64 -11.30
C THR A 123 4.70 4.11 -10.52
N ASN A 124 4.90 4.85 -9.43
CA ASN A 124 3.83 5.35 -8.56
C ASN A 124 2.86 4.26 -8.05
N GLY A 125 3.34 3.03 -7.85
CA GLY A 125 2.52 1.93 -7.34
C GLY A 125 1.68 1.20 -8.40
N VAL A 126 1.87 1.51 -9.68
CA VAL A 126 1.23 0.85 -10.82
C VAL A 126 2.30 0.24 -11.73
N VAL A 127 2.02 -0.93 -12.32
CA VAL A 127 2.91 -1.56 -13.30
C VAL A 127 3.07 -0.65 -14.53
N SER A 128 4.31 -0.40 -14.93
CA SER A 128 4.66 0.46 -16.06
C SER A 128 5.16 -0.37 -17.24
N GLU A 129 6.08 -1.31 -16.99
CA GLU A 129 6.72 -2.10 -18.04
C GLU A 129 6.92 -3.55 -17.57
N ILE A 130 6.95 -4.48 -18.53
CA ILE A 130 7.21 -5.90 -18.30
C ILE A 130 8.47 -6.26 -19.08
N ASN A 131 9.48 -6.72 -18.35
CA ASN A 131 10.81 -6.99 -18.86
C ASN A 131 11.08 -8.49 -18.81
N SER A 132 11.69 -9.05 -19.86
CA SER A 132 12.11 -10.45 -19.85
C SER A 132 13.38 -10.63 -19.03
N LEU A 133 13.37 -11.61 -18.13
CA LEU A 133 14.56 -12.11 -17.45
C LEU A 133 15.30 -13.00 -18.46
N ARG A 134 16.44 -12.51 -18.96
CA ARG A 134 17.27 -13.21 -19.94
C ARG A 134 18.11 -14.30 -19.30
#